data_AF-A0A563DT16-F1
#
_entry.id   AF-A0A563DT16-F1
#
_cell.length_a   1.000
_cell.length_b   1.000
_cell.length_c   1.000
_cell.angle_alpha   90.00
_cell.angle_beta   90.00
_cell.angle_gamma   90.00
#
_symmetry.space_group_name_H-M   'P 1'
#
loop_
_entity.id
_entity.type
_entity.pdbx_description
1 polymer ?
#
loop_
_entity_poly.entity_id
_entity_poly.type
_entity_poly.pdbx_seq_one_letter_code
_entity_poly.pdbx_strand_id
1 'polypeptide(L)' 'MPNISLDMTDATELREMLAFVSDWLASDREHLEPSLQRYVGVEGYGVQPLRRDIERFSFLLGDDGSDLFGTEPM' A
#
# COMPACT_ATOMS: atom_id res chain seq x y z
N MET A 1 0.15 -26.39 -9.04
CA MET A 1 -0.27 -25.03 -8.63
C MET A 1 0.45 -24.05 -9.54
N PRO A 2 -0.22 -23.05 -10.13
CA PRO A 2 0.48 -22.04 -10.91
C PRO A 2 1.43 -21.26 -9.98
N ASN A 3 2.67 -21.07 -10.43
CA ASN A 3 3.65 -20.24 -9.73
C ASN A 3 3.71 -18.88 -10.44
N ILE A 4 3.52 -17.80 -9.70
CA ILE A 4 3.69 -16.44 -10.21
C ILE A 4 5.11 -16.00 -9.83
N SER A 5 5.89 -15.59 -10.82
CA SER A 5 7.25 -15.07 -10.64
C SER A 5 7.31 -13.66 -11.18
N LEU A 6 7.94 -12.75 -10.44
CA LEU A 6 8.29 -11.40 -10.87
C LEU A 6 9.81 -11.35 -11.03
N ASP A 7 10.30 -10.70 -12.08
CA ASP A 7 11.72 -10.35 -12.13
C ASP A 7 12.00 -9.10 -11.26
N MET A 8 13.28 -8.74 -11.15
CA MET A 8 13.70 -7.62 -10.29
C MET A 8 13.19 -6.27 -10.79
N THR A 9 13.07 -6.09 -12.10
CA THR A 9 12.57 -4.85 -12.71
C THR A 9 11.08 -4.72 -12.44
N ASP A 10 10.31 -5.76 -12.74
CA ASP A 10 8.86 -5.77 -12.50
C ASP A 10 8.53 -5.60 -11.00
N ALA A 11 9.31 -6.24 -10.12
CA ALA A 11 9.15 -6.10 -8.67
C ALA A 11 9.43 -4.66 -8.19
N THR A 12 10.40 -3.99 -8.80
CA THR A 12 10.73 -2.59 -8.51
C THR A 12 9.62 -1.65 -8.97
N GLU A 13 9.15 -1.80 -10.21
CA GLU A 13 8.06 -0.98 -10.75
C GLU A 13 6.76 -1.18 -9.97
N LEU A 14 6.46 -2.41 -9.58
CA LEU A 14 5.29 -2.71 -8.75
C LEU A 14 5.38 -2.03 -7.38
N ARG A 15 6.55 -2.05 -6.74
CA ARG A 15 6.77 -1.36 -5.46
C ARG A 15 6.58 0.15 -5.60
N GLU A 16 7.12 0.76 -6.65
CA GLU A 16 6.98 2.20 -6.90
C GLU A 16 5.52 2.59 -7.16
N MET A 17 4.78 1.78 -7.92
CA MET A 17 3.34 1.98 -8.15
C MET A 17 2.55 1.86 -6.85
N LEU A 18 2.87 0.88 -5.99
CA LEU A 18 2.24 0.71 -4.68
C LEU A 18 2.50 1.92 -3.77
N ALA A 19 3.74 2.42 -3.72
CA ALA A 19 4.08 3.63 -2.98
C ALA A 19 3.28 4.85 -3.49
N PHE A 20 3.25 5.06 -4.81
CA PHE A 20 2.47 6.13 -5.44
C PHE A 20 0.99 6.07 -5.06
N VAL A 21 0.37 4.88 -5.03
CA VAL A 21 -1.02 4.71 -4.60
C VAL A 21 -1.19 5.01 -3.11
N SER A 22 -0.26 4.59 -2.25
CA SER A 22 -0.30 4.92 -0.81
C SER A 22 -0.25 6.43 -0.57
N ASP A 23 0.62 7.14 -1.28
CA ASP A 23 0.76 8.59 -1.19
C ASP A 23 -0.50 9.31 -1.68
N TRP A 24 -1.05 8.87 -2.81
CA TRP A 24 -2.32 9.39 -3.31
C TRP A 24 -3.46 9.19 -2.30
N LEU A 25 -3.56 8.00 -1.70
CA LEU A 25 -4.55 7.71 -0.65
C LEU A 25 -4.38 8.58 0.60
N ALA A 26 -3.14 8.96 0.93
CA ALA A 26 -2.85 9.86 2.05
C ALA A 26 -3.15 11.34 1.72
N SER A 27 -3.06 11.73 0.44
CA SER A 27 -3.15 13.13 0.00
C SER A 27 -4.53 13.77 0.20
N ASP A 28 -5.61 12.99 0.10
CA ASP A 28 -6.99 13.51 0.19
C ASP A 28 -7.94 12.53 0.89
N ARG A 29 -7.59 12.18 2.13
CA ARG A 29 -8.32 11.17 2.90
C ARG A 29 -9.81 11.50 3.10
N GLU A 30 -10.15 12.79 3.23
CA GLU A 30 -11.54 13.22 3.46
C GLU A 30 -12.47 12.91 2.28
N HIS A 31 -11.95 12.97 1.05
CA HIS A 31 -12.73 12.63 -0.15
C HIS A 31 -12.57 11.15 -0.55
N LEU A 32 -11.39 10.58 -0.35
CA LEU A 32 -11.10 9.21 -0.78
C LEU A 32 -11.73 8.15 0.13
N GLU A 33 -11.82 8.39 1.45
CA GLU A 33 -12.41 7.44 2.40
C GLU A 33 -13.90 7.16 2.10
N PRO A 34 -14.79 8.17 1.97
CA PRO A 34 -16.20 7.91 1.63
C PRO A 34 -16.38 7.31 0.24
N SER A 35 -15.50 7.66 -0.71
CA SER A 35 -15.51 7.09 -2.05
C SER A 35 -15.20 5.59 -2.03
N LEU A 36 -14.12 5.21 -1.32
CA LEU A 36 -13.70 3.82 -1.17
C LEU A 36 -14.73 2.99 -0.40
N GLN A 37 -15.28 3.50 0.70
CA GLN A 37 -16.32 2.81 1.45
C GLN A 37 -17.56 2.51 0.59
N ARG A 38 -17.98 3.48 -0.24
CA ARG A 38 -19.09 3.29 -1.18
C ARG A 38 -18.77 2.22 -2.23
N TYR A 39 -17.53 2.17 -2.70
CA TYR A 39 -17.09 1.18 -3.68
C TYR A 39 -17.02 -0.23 -3.10
N VAL A 40 -16.45 -0.40 -1.90
CA VAL A 40 -16.28 -1.72 -1.28
C VAL A 40 -17.60 -2.27 -0.75
N GLY A 41 -18.48 -1.41 -0.22
CA GLY A 41 -19.79 -1.82 0.28
C GLY A 41 -19.77 -2.71 1.53
N VAL A 42 -18.60 -2.88 2.16
CA VAL A 42 -18.41 -3.64 3.41
C VAL A 42 -17.95 -2.68 4.49
N GLU A 43 -18.58 -2.74 5.67
CA GLU A 43 -18.14 -1.96 6.82
C GLU A 43 -16.74 -2.39 7.28
N GLY A 44 -15.85 -1.42 7.49
CA GLY A 44 -14.54 -1.64 8.10
C GLY A 44 -13.35 -1.75 7.15
N TYR A 45 -13.56 -1.81 5.82
CA TYR A 45 -12.46 -1.68 4.85
C TYR A 45 -12.42 -0.26 4.27
N GLY A 46 -11.45 0.52 4.75
CA GLY A 46 -11.26 1.93 4.41
C GLY A 46 -9.85 2.21 3.91
N VAL A 47 -9.49 3.50 3.85
CA VAL A 47 -8.17 3.93 3.34
C VAL A 47 -7.05 3.37 4.21
N GLN A 48 -7.22 3.36 5.53
CA GLN A 48 -6.17 2.88 6.43
C GLN A 48 -5.89 1.37 6.31
N PRO A 49 -6.90 0.48 6.32
CA PRO A 49 -6.69 -0.94 5.99
C PRO A 49 -6.00 -1.14 4.64
N LEU A 50 -6.43 -0.43 3.60
CA LEU A 50 -5.83 -0.54 2.26
C LEU A 50 -4.36 -0.10 2.23
N ARG A 51 -4.02 1.02 2.87
CA ARG A 51 -2.62 1.48 2.96
C ARG A 51 -1.73 0.48 3.69
N ARG A 52 -2.22 -0.16 4.75
CA ARG A 52 -1.49 -1.21 5.45
C ARG A 52 -1.22 -2.43 4.55
N ASP A 53 -2.20 -2.82 3.75
CA ASP A 53 -2.02 -3.92 2.79
C ASP A 53 -0.98 -3.55 1.72
N ILE A 54 -1.03 -2.31 1.22
CA ILE A 54 -0.04 -1.76 0.27
C ILE A 54 1.37 -1.78 0.87
N GLU A 55 1.55 -1.23 2.07
CA GLU A 55 2.84 -1.21 2.78
C GLU A 55 3.40 -2.63 2.99
N ARG A 56 2.53 -3.59 3.36
CA ARG A 56 2.93 -5.00 3.49
C ARG A 56 3.42 -5.58 2.16
N PHE A 57 2.76 -5.29 1.04
CA PHE A 57 3.19 -5.78 -0.27
C PHE A 57 4.48 -5.09 -0.75
N SER A 58 4.62 -3.79 -0.52
CA SER A 58 5.87 -3.06 -0.78
C SER A 58 7.05 -3.64 -0.01
N PHE A 59 6.86 -3.97 1.28
CA PHE A 59 7.86 -4.65 2.10
C PHE A 59 8.27 -6.01 1.53
N LEU A 60 7.30 -6.82 1.07
CA LEU A 60 7.59 -8.11 0.42
C LEU A 60 8.37 -7.97 -0.90
N LEU A 61 8.31 -6.78 -1.53
CA LEU A 61 9.07 -6.43 -2.73
C LEU A 61 10.42 -5.75 -2.41
N GLY A 62 10.86 -5.82 -1.14
CA GLY A 62 12.17 -5.34 -0.71
C GLY A 62 12.22 -3.86 -0.32
N ASP A 63 11.08 -3.24 -0.03
CA ASP A 63 11.07 -1.97 0.70
C ASP A 63 11.62 -2.17 2.13
N ASP A 64 12.43 -1.23 2.62
CA ASP A 64 13.13 -1.37 3.90
C ASP A 64 12.21 -1.19 5.13
N GLY A 65 10.95 -0.80 4.89
CA GLY A 65 9.96 -0.61 5.94
C GLY A 65 10.31 0.53 6.89
N SER A 66 11.15 1.47 6.48
CA SER A 66 11.51 2.65 7.27
C SER A 66 10.30 3.51 7.69
N ASP A 67 9.21 3.47 6.91
CA ASP A 67 7.91 4.06 7.28
C ASP A 67 7.02 3.14 8.16
N LEU A 68 7.24 1.82 8.12
CA LEU A 68 6.50 0.83 8.93
C LEU A 68 7.03 0.74 10.37
N PHE A 69 8.34 0.88 10.53
CA PHE A 69 9.03 0.95 11.81
C PHE A 69 9.54 2.36 11.98
N GLY A 70 8.62 3.29 12.24
CA GLY A 70 8.93 4.71 12.38
C GLY A 70 10.26 4.89 13.11
N THR A 71 11.23 5.49 12.42
CA THR A 71 12.60 5.68 12.90
C THR A 71 12.56 6.23 14.32
N GLU A 72 12.73 5.39 15.35
CA GLU A 72 12.95 5.86 16.71
C GLU A 72 14.31 6.54 16.72
N PRO A 73 14.38 7.87 16.94
CA PRO A 73 15.66 8.54 17.04
C PRO A 73 16.37 8.05 18.31
N MET A 74 17.57 7.48 18.11
CA MET A 74 18.53 7.16 19.16
C MET A 74 18.97 8.42 19.92
#